data_AF-A0A7J6TCI3-F1
#
_entry.id   AF-A0A7J6TCI3-F1
#
_cell.length_a   1.000
_cell.length_b   1.000
_cell.length_c   1.000
_cell.angle_alpha   90.00
_cell.angle_beta   90.00
_cell.angle_gamma   90.00
#
_symmetry.space_group_name_H-M   'P 1'
#
loop_
_entity.id
_entity.type
_entity.pdbx_description
1 polymer ?
#
loop_
_entity_poly.entity_id
_entity_poly.type
_entity_poly.pdbx_seq_one_letter_code
_entity_poly.pdbx_strand_id
1 'polypeptide(L)'
;EKAFPGVKVNTDSANDIKWIYEQAAARAETFGIHGVDYRLTLGVVKRIIPAVASTNALISGMLVAEALKLASYCDPSLDNYFMYMGQTGVNTQTFEWERSDTCLVCSGSDAVVDTLDPEKNTLQDLLDLLCNPAGKFRLQRPSISTVSGIVFIQRPAALRAEHEWKLTKSLKELSVAGVLREGEEATVTDPTLP
;
A
#
# COMPACT_ATOMS: atom_id res chain seq x y z
N GLU A 1 -19.09 15.87 -14.09
CA GLU A 1 -19.46 16.94 -13.15
C GLU A 1 -19.67 16.33 -11.76
N LYS A 2 -19.24 16.97 -10.67
CA LYS A 2 -19.46 16.44 -9.31
C LYS A 2 -20.86 16.84 -8.86
N ALA A 3 -21.74 15.87 -8.58
CA ALA A 3 -23.11 16.15 -8.13
C ALA A 3 -23.19 16.93 -6.81
N PHE A 4 -22.20 16.73 -5.92
CA PHE A 4 -22.08 17.46 -4.66
C PHE A 4 -20.65 18.00 -4.49
N PRO A 5 -20.35 19.23 -4.93
CA PRO A 5 -19.02 19.81 -4.77
C PRO A 5 -18.73 20.08 -3.29
N GLY A 6 -17.59 19.59 -2.79
CA GLY A 6 -17.10 19.83 -1.42
C GLY A 6 -17.62 18.86 -0.35
N VAL A 7 -18.61 18.02 -0.65
CA VAL A 7 -19.11 17.00 0.29
C VAL A 7 -18.38 15.68 0.06
N LYS A 8 -17.73 15.16 1.10
CA LYS A 8 -17.17 13.81 1.07
C LYS A 8 -18.29 12.80 1.27
N VAL A 9 -18.37 11.81 0.40
CA VAL A 9 -19.33 10.69 0.52
C VAL A 9 -19.15 10.02 1.88
N ASN A 10 -20.22 9.95 2.65
CA ASN A 10 -20.29 9.14 3.85
C ASN A 10 -20.77 7.74 3.48
N THR A 11 -19.85 6.77 3.47
CA THR A 11 -20.16 5.41 3.08
C THR A 11 -21.12 4.72 4.06
N ASP A 12 -21.28 5.23 5.28
CA ASP A 12 -22.22 4.73 6.28
C ASP A 12 -23.59 5.44 6.28
N SER A 13 -23.73 6.52 5.49
CA SER A 13 -25.01 7.24 5.33
C SER A 13 -25.94 6.48 4.38
N ALA A 14 -27.12 6.09 4.88
CA ALA A 14 -28.15 5.46 4.05
C ALA A 14 -28.56 6.34 2.86
N ASN A 15 -28.59 7.66 3.04
CA ASN A 15 -28.95 8.62 1.99
C ASN A 15 -27.90 8.70 0.89
N ASP A 16 -26.61 8.75 1.26
CA ASP A 16 -25.51 8.82 0.30
C ASP A 16 -25.44 7.54 -0.54
N ILE A 17 -25.56 6.38 0.11
CA ILE A 17 -25.56 5.09 -0.60
C ILE A 17 -26.79 4.94 -1.49
N LYS A 18 -27.96 5.40 -1.04
CA LYS A 18 -29.18 5.39 -1.86
C LYS A 18 -29.01 6.23 -3.13
N TRP A 19 -28.45 7.43 -2.98
CA TRP A 19 -28.18 8.29 -4.14
C TRP A 19 -27.19 7.64 -5.11
N ILE A 20 -26.09 7.05 -4.60
CA ILE A 20 -25.11 6.35 -5.44
C ILE A 20 -25.76 5.18 -6.19
N TYR A 21 -26.60 4.39 -5.50
CA TYR A 21 -27.34 3.29 -6.11
C TYR A 21 -28.25 3.77 -7.25
N GLU A 22 -29.03 4.83 -7.03
CA GLU A 22 -29.95 5.37 -8.04
C GLU A 22 -29.18 5.86 -9.29
N GLN A 23 -28.06 6.56 -9.11
CA GLN A 23 -27.22 7.00 -10.22
C GLN A 23 -26.55 5.82 -10.95
N ALA A 24 -26.08 4.82 -10.21
CA ALA A 24 -25.48 3.62 -10.77
C ALA A 24 -26.50 2.80 -11.59
N ALA A 25 -27.73 2.67 -11.10
CA ALA A 25 -28.80 1.97 -11.79
C ALA A 25 -29.20 2.67 -13.10
N ALA A 26 -29.40 3.99 -13.08
CA ALA A 26 -29.71 4.77 -14.28
C ALA A 26 -28.57 4.69 -15.32
N ARG A 27 -27.31 4.72 -14.86
CA ARG A 27 -26.16 4.53 -15.73
C ARG A 27 -26.12 3.12 -16.31
N ALA A 28 -26.39 2.09 -15.51
CA ALA A 28 -26.37 0.71 -15.98
C ALA A 28 -27.45 0.46 -17.05
N GLU A 29 -28.65 1.02 -16.87
CA GLU A 29 -29.75 0.95 -17.84
C GLU A 29 -29.35 1.54 -19.20
N THR A 30 -28.66 2.68 -19.21
CA THR A 30 -28.17 3.33 -20.44
C THR A 30 -27.25 2.42 -21.27
N PHE A 31 -26.54 1.49 -20.62
CA PHE A 31 -25.60 0.56 -21.26
C PHE A 31 -26.12 -0.87 -21.35
N GLY A 32 -27.39 -1.12 -20.98
CA GLY A 32 -27.96 -2.47 -20.94
C GLY A 32 -27.27 -3.41 -19.95
N ILE A 33 -26.70 -2.87 -18.86
CA ILE A 33 -26.03 -3.65 -17.81
C ILE A 33 -27.05 -4.02 -16.74
N HIS A 34 -27.17 -5.32 -16.46
CA HIS A 34 -28.08 -5.85 -15.43
C HIS A 34 -27.31 -6.19 -14.13
N GLY A 35 -28.05 -6.35 -13.03
CA GLY A 35 -27.50 -6.82 -11.76
C GLY A 35 -27.02 -5.73 -10.79
N VAL A 36 -27.32 -4.45 -11.06
CA VAL A 36 -27.09 -3.37 -10.09
C VAL A 36 -28.18 -3.42 -9.03
N ASP A 37 -27.80 -3.75 -7.80
CA ASP A 37 -28.68 -3.70 -6.63
C ASP A 37 -28.04 -2.89 -5.48
N TYR A 38 -28.82 -2.63 -4.44
CA TYR A 38 -28.37 -1.87 -3.28
C TYR A 38 -27.25 -2.58 -2.50
N ARG A 39 -27.29 -3.93 -2.42
CA ARG A 39 -26.30 -4.73 -1.69
C ARG A 39 -24.95 -4.72 -2.39
N LEU A 40 -24.93 -4.84 -3.71
CA LEU A 40 -23.76 -4.74 -4.56
C LEU A 40 -23.18 -3.33 -4.48
N THR A 41 -24.03 -2.30 -4.53
CA THR A 41 -23.60 -0.90 -4.36
C THR A 41 -22.91 -0.71 -3.02
N LEU A 42 -23.50 -1.21 -1.93
CA LEU A 42 -22.90 -1.15 -0.60
C LEU A 42 -21.56 -1.92 -0.55
N GLY A 43 -21.52 -3.12 -1.13
CA GLY A 43 -20.32 -3.94 -1.21
C GLY A 43 -19.16 -3.26 -1.94
N VAL A 44 -19.44 -2.63 -3.08
CA VAL A 44 -18.45 -1.90 -3.90
C VAL A 44 -17.98 -0.63 -3.20
N VAL A 45 -18.90 0.19 -2.69
CA VAL A 45 -18.58 1.49 -2.07
C VAL A 45 -17.78 1.31 -0.79
N LYS A 46 -18.17 0.36 0.07
CA LYS A 46 -17.47 0.08 1.34
C LYS A 46 -16.31 -0.90 1.21
N ARG A 47 -16.10 -1.51 0.03
CA ARG A 47 -15.14 -2.62 -0.17
C ARG A 47 -15.34 -3.73 0.87
N ILE A 48 -16.60 -4.16 1.05
CA ILE A 48 -16.98 -5.13 2.10
C ILE A 48 -16.28 -6.46 1.87
N ILE A 49 -15.58 -6.95 2.89
CA ILE A 49 -15.09 -8.33 2.96
C ILE A 49 -16.15 -9.16 3.72
N PRO A 50 -16.77 -10.18 3.10
CA PRO A 50 -17.71 -11.05 3.80
C PRO A 50 -17.04 -11.73 5.00
N ALA A 51 -17.71 -11.70 6.16
CA ALA A 51 -17.17 -12.24 7.40
C ALA A 51 -18.23 -13.03 8.17
N VAL A 52 -17.80 -14.10 8.84
CA VAL A 52 -18.63 -14.93 9.72
C VAL A 52 -17.87 -15.22 11.03
N ALA A 53 -18.61 -15.35 12.13
CA ALA A 53 -18.02 -15.50 13.46
C ALA A 53 -17.15 -16.76 13.59
N SER A 54 -17.52 -17.86 12.94
CA SER A 54 -16.81 -19.14 13.01
C SER A 54 -15.38 -19.06 12.47
N THR A 55 -15.16 -18.39 11.32
CA THR A 55 -13.81 -18.21 10.74
C THR A 55 -12.94 -17.38 11.69
N ASN A 56 -13.47 -16.30 12.25
CA ASN A 56 -12.73 -15.46 13.19
C ASN A 56 -12.40 -16.20 14.49
N ALA A 57 -13.34 -17.01 15.00
CA ALA A 57 -13.13 -17.83 16.18
C ALA A 57 -12.02 -18.88 15.97
N LEU A 58 -12.02 -19.55 14.81
CA LEU A 58 -11.00 -20.54 14.46
C LEU A 58 -9.61 -19.91 14.39
N ILE A 59 -9.46 -18.82 13.62
CA ILE A 59 -8.16 -18.14 13.48
C ILE A 59 -7.69 -17.58 14.83
N SER A 60 -8.59 -16.99 15.62
CA SER A 60 -8.24 -16.48 16.96
C SER A 60 -7.77 -17.60 17.90
N GLY A 61 -8.42 -18.77 17.86
CA GLY A 61 -8.00 -19.93 18.64
C GLY A 61 -6.58 -20.38 18.30
N MET A 62 -6.25 -20.43 17.01
CA MET A 62 -4.90 -20.78 16.54
C MET A 62 -3.86 -19.74 16.97
N LEU A 63 -4.18 -18.44 16.87
CA LEU A 63 -3.28 -17.36 17.30
C LEU A 63 -2.97 -17.42 18.79
N VAL A 64 -3.99 -17.66 19.64
CA VAL A 64 -3.81 -17.77 21.09
C VAL A 64 -3.01 -19.02 21.45
N ALA A 65 -3.23 -20.15 20.75
CA ALA A 65 -2.43 -21.35 20.94
C ALA A 65 -0.95 -21.10 20.63
N GLU A 66 -0.63 -20.46 19.50
CA GLU A 66 0.75 -20.13 19.14
C GLU A 66 1.39 -19.10 20.08
N ALA A 67 0.63 -18.09 20.53
CA ALA A 67 1.10 -17.15 21.54
C ALA A 67 1.45 -17.85 22.86
N LEU A 68 0.64 -18.82 23.29
CA LEU A 68 0.91 -19.61 24.49
C LEU A 68 2.18 -20.46 24.33
N LYS A 69 2.36 -21.12 23.18
CA LYS A 69 3.56 -21.90 22.88
C LYS A 69 4.81 -21.03 22.92
N LEU A 70 4.78 -19.86 22.29
CA LEU A 70 5.90 -18.91 22.28
C LEU A 70 6.23 -18.36 23.67
N ALA A 71 5.22 -18.09 24.50
CA ALA A 71 5.41 -17.53 25.83
C ALA A 71 5.89 -18.56 26.87
N SER A 72 5.44 -19.81 26.76
CA SER A 72 5.69 -20.85 27.77
C SER A 72 6.70 -21.91 27.35
N TYR A 73 7.06 -21.96 26.07
CA TYR A 73 7.89 -23.01 25.46
C TYR A 73 7.36 -24.43 25.72
N CYS A 74 6.03 -24.59 25.85
CA CYS A 74 5.41 -25.88 26.17
C CYS A 74 5.39 -26.88 25.00
N ASP A 75 5.50 -26.39 23.76
CA ASP A 75 5.43 -27.17 22.51
C ASP A 75 6.13 -26.37 21.38
N PRO A 76 6.60 -27.01 20.29
CA PRO A 76 7.14 -26.29 19.15
C PRO A 76 6.09 -25.38 18.50
N SER A 77 6.52 -24.16 18.14
CA SER A 77 5.69 -23.20 17.42
C SER A 77 5.51 -23.59 15.95
N LEU A 78 4.42 -23.11 15.36
CA LEU A 78 4.14 -23.20 13.93
C LEU A 78 5.24 -22.55 13.09
N ASP A 79 5.59 -23.20 11.98
CA ASP A 79 6.54 -22.67 10.99
C ASP A 79 5.84 -21.71 10.01
N ASN A 80 5.76 -20.45 10.43
CA ASN A 80 5.34 -19.23 9.72
C ASN A 80 3.94 -19.11 9.10
N TYR A 81 3.34 -20.15 8.51
CA TYR A 81 2.06 -20.01 7.80
C TYR A 81 1.06 -21.13 8.10
N PHE A 82 -0.17 -20.70 8.38
CA PHE A 82 -1.34 -21.55 8.51
C PHE A 82 -2.46 -20.98 7.66
N MET A 83 -3.08 -21.84 6.86
CA MET A 83 -4.18 -21.50 5.96
C MET A 83 -5.39 -22.37 6.28
N TYR A 84 -6.55 -21.74 6.44
CA TYR A 84 -7.84 -22.41 6.57
C TYR A 84 -8.72 -22.13 5.34
N MET A 85 -9.28 -23.18 4.77
CA MET A 85 -10.22 -23.13 3.65
C MET A 85 -11.50 -23.87 4.03
N GLY A 86 -12.59 -23.11 4.23
CA GLY A 86 -13.87 -23.63 4.71
C GLY A 86 -15.00 -23.64 3.67
N GLN A 87 -14.69 -23.59 2.37
CA GLN A 87 -15.74 -23.58 1.33
C GLN A 87 -16.46 -24.94 1.23
N THR A 88 -15.71 -26.04 1.28
CA THR A 88 -16.22 -27.41 1.22
C THR A 88 -15.59 -28.25 2.32
N GLY A 89 -16.24 -28.32 3.48
CA GLY A 89 -15.73 -29.02 4.66
C GLY A 89 -14.70 -28.20 5.44
N VAL A 90 -13.82 -28.88 6.16
CA VAL A 90 -12.77 -28.29 6.99
C VAL A 90 -11.41 -28.69 6.40
N ASN A 91 -10.75 -27.74 5.75
CA ASN A 91 -9.41 -27.97 5.19
C ASN A 91 -8.43 -26.96 5.80
N THR A 92 -7.32 -27.46 6.32
CA THR A 92 -6.23 -26.66 6.91
C THR A 92 -4.90 -27.09 6.30
N GLN A 93 -4.07 -26.13 5.96
CA GLN A 93 -2.73 -26.37 5.41
C GLN A 93 -1.71 -25.53 6.18
N THR A 94 -0.62 -26.17 6.58
CA THR A 94 0.56 -25.52 7.16
C THR A 94 1.72 -25.73 6.22
N PHE A 95 2.45 -24.68 5.91
CA PHE A 95 3.61 -24.74 5.03
C PHE A 95 4.52 -23.54 5.30
N GLU A 96 5.78 -23.68 4.97
CA GLU A 96 6.80 -22.66 5.22
C GLU A 96 6.94 -21.77 3.98
N TRP A 97 6.76 -20.45 4.15
CA TRP A 97 7.23 -19.48 3.16
C TRP A 97 8.71 -19.18 3.34
N GLU A 98 9.47 -19.23 2.24
CA GLU A 98 10.86 -18.80 2.24
C GLU A 98 10.98 -17.28 2.47
N ARG A 99 11.98 -16.87 3.27
CA ARG A 99 12.30 -15.46 3.46
C ARG A 99 12.85 -14.89 2.16
N SER A 100 12.27 -13.78 1.71
CA SER A 100 12.83 -13.03 0.58
C SER A 100 14.07 -12.23 1.02
N ASP A 101 15.22 -12.55 0.41
CA ASP A 101 16.48 -11.81 0.58
C ASP A 101 16.42 -10.39 0.00
N THR A 102 15.36 -10.06 -0.74
CA THR A 102 15.18 -8.75 -1.36
C THR A 102 14.07 -7.92 -0.69
N CYS A 103 13.56 -8.38 0.46
CA CYS A 103 12.50 -7.71 1.20
C CYS A 103 12.96 -6.36 1.77
N LEU A 104 12.30 -5.27 1.36
CA LEU A 104 12.61 -3.90 1.77
C LEU A 104 12.52 -3.63 3.28
N VAL A 105 11.89 -4.52 4.05
CA VAL A 105 11.67 -4.34 5.49
C VAL A 105 12.63 -5.19 6.32
N CYS A 106 12.79 -6.47 5.96
CA CYS A 106 13.50 -7.42 6.81
C CYS A 106 14.77 -8.00 6.20
N SER A 107 15.13 -7.74 4.94
CA SER A 107 16.37 -8.30 4.38
C SER A 107 17.63 -7.70 4.99
N GLY A 108 17.54 -6.46 5.49
CA GLY A 108 18.71 -5.70 5.97
C GLY A 108 19.67 -5.29 4.85
N SER A 109 19.32 -5.55 3.59
CA SER A 109 20.09 -5.15 2.41
C SER A 109 19.63 -3.79 1.94
N ASP A 110 20.57 -2.94 1.53
CA ASP A 110 20.23 -1.71 0.84
C ASP A 110 19.48 -1.99 -0.45
N ALA A 111 18.43 -1.22 -0.69
CA ALA A 111 17.65 -1.39 -1.89
C ALA A 111 18.29 -0.63 -3.05
N VAL A 112 18.89 -1.37 -3.97
CA VAL A 112 19.60 -0.81 -5.12
C VAL A 112 18.62 -0.42 -6.23
N VAL A 113 18.84 0.76 -6.82
CA VAL A 113 18.14 1.25 -8.00
C VAL A 113 19.12 1.29 -9.17
N ASP A 114 19.20 0.21 -9.94
CA ASP A 114 20.26 0.00 -10.95
C ASP A 114 20.02 0.68 -12.31
N THR A 115 18.85 1.29 -12.54
CA THR A 115 18.36 1.60 -13.90
C THR A 115 18.22 3.09 -14.23
N LEU A 116 18.77 4.00 -13.43
CA LEU A 116 18.66 5.45 -13.68
C LEU A 116 19.93 6.01 -14.30
N ASP A 117 19.79 6.62 -15.49
CA ASP A 117 20.83 7.41 -16.15
C ASP A 117 20.87 8.82 -15.50
N PRO A 118 21.96 9.19 -14.79
CA PRO A 118 22.02 10.44 -14.05
C PRO A 118 21.85 11.71 -14.90
N GLU A 119 22.10 11.62 -16.21
CA GLU A 119 22.01 12.77 -17.11
C GLU A 119 20.61 13.01 -17.65
N LYS A 120 19.83 11.93 -17.82
CA LYS A 120 18.51 11.99 -18.46
C LYS A 120 17.37 11.92 -17.47
N ASN A 121 17.56 11.20 -16.37
CA ASN A 121 16.50 11.01 -15.39
C ASN A 121 16.43 12.19 -14.43
N THR A 122 15.21 12.64 -14.22
CA THR A 122 14.86 13.66 -13.24
C THR A 122 14.58 13.04 -11.87
N LEU A 123 14.55 13.87 -10.83
CA LEU A 123 14.08 13.43 -9.52
C LEU A 123 12.62 12.93 -9.57
N GLN A 124 11.80 13.50 -10.46
CA GLN A 124 10.45 13.02 -10.69
C GLN A 124 10.43 11.58 -11.23
N ASP A 125 11.31 11.24 -12.19
CA ASP A 125 11.40 9.88 -12.73
C ASP A 125 11.84 8.86 -11.67
N LEU A 126 12.73 9.26 -10.75
CA LEU A 126 13.11 8.43 -9.60
C LEU A 126 11.90 8.19 -8.69
N LEU A 127 11.12 9.23 -8.36
CA LEU A 127 9.91 9.08 -7.54
C LEU A 127 8.87 8.19 -8.25
N ASP A 128 8.69 8.34 -9.56
CA ASP A 128 7.75 7.54 -10.34
C ASP A 128 8.18 6.07 -10.42
N LEU A 129 9.49 5.80 -10.52
CA LEU A 129 10.04 4.45 -10.43
C LEU A 129 9.77 3.81 -9.06
N LEU A 130 9.97 4.56 -7.98
CA LEU A 130 9.68 4.13 -6.61
C LEU A 130 8.18 3.89 -6.39
N CYS A 131 7.32 4.68 -7.03
CA CYS A 131 5.86 4.54 -6.94
C CYS A 131 5.27 3.49 -7.88
N ASN A 132 6.05 2.93 -8.80
CA ASN A 132 5.54 2.05 -9.85
C ASN A 132 4.85 0.80 -9.23
N PRO A 133 3.55 0.56 -9.52
CA PRO A 133 2.80 -0.59 -8.99
C PRO A 133 3.34 -1.95 -9.45
N ALA A 134 3.96 -2.00 -10.63
CA ALA A 134 4.61 -3.20 -11.16
C ALA A 134 6.06 -3.34 -10.67
N GLY A 135 6.59 -2.32 -10.00
CA GLY A 135 7.96 -2.28 -9.50
C GLY A 135 8.17 -3.05 -8.20
N LYS A 136 9.43 -3.11 -7.77
CA LYS A 136 9.89 -3.73 -6.52
C LYS A 136 9.41 -2.97 -5.27
N PHE A 137 9.26 -1.64 -5.39
CA PHE A 137 9.08 -0.73 -4.26
C PHE A 137 7.62 -0.42 -3.93
N ARG A 138 6.79 -0.14 -4.94
CA ARG A 138 5.33 0.12 -4.82
C ARG A 138 4.98 1.12 -3.70
N LEU A 139 5.83 2.12 -3.50
CA LEU A 139 5.64 3.16 -2.49
C LEU A 139 4.47 4.06 -2.90
N GLN A 140 3.75 4.63 -1.93
CA GLN A 140 2.62 5.49 -2.26
C GLN A 140 3.03 6.95 -2.43
N ARG A 141 3.82 7.47 -1.48
CA ARG A 141 4.24 8.87 -1.40
C ARG A 141 5.62 8.94 -0.74
N PRO A 142 6.69 8.52 -1.45
CA PRO A 142 8.01 8.48 -0.88
C PRO A 142 8.55 9.90 -0.64
N SER A 143 9.26 10.06 0.47
CA SER A 143 10.10 11.23 0.78
C SER A 143 11.55 10.75 0.88
N ILE A 144 12.48 11.53 0.33
CA ILE A 144 13.88 11.16 0.18
C ILE A 144 14.74 12.17 0.93
N SER A 145 15.58 11.67 1.82
CA SER A 145 16.55 12.45 2.58
C SER A 145 17.91 11.78 2.56
N THR A 146 18.97 12.57 2.45
CA THR A 146 20.36 12.12 2.57
C THR A 146 20.99 12.70 3.83
N VAL A 147 22.22 12.28 4.15
CA VAL A 147 23.01 12.87 5.23
C VAL A 147 23.24 14.37 5.00
N SER A 148 23.36 14.76 3.73
CA SER A 148 23.57 16.14 3.30
C SER A 148 22.31 17.02 3.41
N GLY A 149 21.12 16.43 3.53
CA GLY A 149 19.88 17.15 3.78
C GLY A 149 18.65 16.56 3.08
N ILE A 150 17.56 17.34 3.06
CA ILE A 150 16.30 16.92 2.45
C ILE A 150 16.38 17.08 0.92
N VAL A 151 16.24 15.97 0.20
CA VAL A 151 16.14 15.97 -1.26
C VAL A 151 14.72 16.35 -1.66
N PHE A 152 13.75 15.62 -1.13
CA PHE A 152 12.33 15.86 -1.37
C PHE A 152 11.46 15.35 -0.24
N ILE A 153 10.43 16.12 0.13
CA ILE A 153 9.50 15.76 1.18
C ILE A 153 8.05 15.99 0.74
N GLN A 154 7.18 15.03 1.06
CA GLN A 154 5.77 15.10 0.69
C GLN A 154 4.95 15.96 1.65
N ARG A 155 5.31 15.98 2.94
CA ARG A 155 4.62 16.71 4.02
C ARG A 155 5.63 17.20 5.06
N PRO A 156 5.43 18.39 5.66
CA PRO A 156 4.32 19.34 5.51
C PRO A 156 4.34 20.13 4.18
N ALA A 157 3.19 20.73 3.80
CA ALA A 157 3.04 21.45 2.53
C ALA A 157 4.02 22.63 2.34
N ALA A 158 4.42 23.28 3.44
CA ALA A 158 5.43 24.35 3.42
C ALA A 158 6.79 23.84 2.91
N LEU A 159 7.31 22.77 3.51
CA LEU A 159 8.58 22.17 3.10
C LEU A 159 8.52 21.52 1.72
N ARG A 160 7.34 21.02 1.31
CA ARG A 160 7.14 20.52 -0.05
C ARG A 160 7.37 21.64 -1.08
N ALA A 161 6.76 22.81 -0.88
CA ALA A 161 6.88 23.94 -1.80
C ALA A 161 8.35 24.42 -1.93
N GLU A 162 9.11 24.37 -0.84
CA GLU A 162 10.55 24.72 -0.83
C GLU A 162 11.43 23.74 -1.61
N HIS A 163 10.99 22.50 -1.81
CA HIS A 163 11.74 21.45 -2.50
C HIS A 163 11.13 21.06 -3.85
N GLU A 164 10.00 21.65 -4.25
CA GLU A 164 9.32 21.34 -5.50
C GLU A 164 10.15 21.69 -6.74
N TRP A 165 10.97 22.75 -6.67
CA TRP A 165 11.88 23.12 -7.74
C TRP A 165 12.95 22.07 -8.06
N LYS A 166 13.21 21.12 -7.13
CA LYS A 166 14.19 20.04 -7.33
C LYS A 166 13.64 18.91 -8.18
N LEU A 167 12.31 18.80 -8.35
CA LEU A 167 11.66 17.69 -9.06
C LEU A 167 11.99 17.66 -10.55
N THR A 168 12.10 18.84 -11.18
CA THR A 168 12.35 18.98 -12.61
C THR A 168 13.84 18.91 -12.97
N LYS A 169 14.73 18.90 -11.97
CA LYS A 169 16.18 18.83 -12.19
C LYS A 169 16.64 17.40 -12.42
N SER A 170 17.69 17.25 -13.21
CA SER A 170 18.35 15.95 -13.41
C SER A 170 19.12 15.54 -12.16
N LEU A 171 19.34 14.23 -11.99
CA LEU A 171 20.13 13.71 -10.87
C LEU A 171 21.57 14.28 -10.88
N LYS A 172 22.14 14.52 -12.06
CA LYS A 172 23.45 15.18 -12.21
C LYS A 172 23.44 16.63 -11.72
N GLU A 173 22.40 17.41 -12.04
CA GLU A 173 22.27 18.78 -11.55
C GLU A 173 22.10 18.84 -10.02
N LEU A 174 21.37 17.89 -9.46
CA LEU A 174 21.23 17.75 -7.99
C LEU A 174 22.55 17.32 -7.35
N SER A 175 23.37 16.53 -8.05
CA SER A 175 24.71 16.18 -7.60
C SER A 175 25.66 17.38 -7.60
N VAL A 176 25.66 18.17 -8.68
CA VAL A 176 26.45 19.41 -8.78
C VAL A 176 26.00 20.46 -7.76
N ALA A 177 24.71 20.53 -7.44
CA ALA A 177 24.17 21.39 -6.39
C ALA A 177 24.52 20.93 -4.97
N GLY A 178 25.21 19.80 -4.81
CA GLY A 178 25.62 19.23 -3.53
C GLY A 178 24.48 18.61 -2.73
N VAL A 179 23.34 18.32 -3.38
CA VAL A 179 22.15 17.72 -2.74
C VAL A 179 22.26 16.20 -2.69
N LEU A 180 22.89 15.59 -3.70
CA LEU A 180 23.15 14.16 -3.79
C LEU A 180 24.65 13.95 -4.07
N ARG A 181 25.27 12.92 -3.49
CA ARG A 181 26.62 12.51 -3.90
C ARG A 181 26.58 11.10 -4.46
N GLU A 182 27.44 10.84 -5.43
CA GLU A 182 27.59 9.48 -5.96
C GLU A 182 28.14 8.56 -4.86
N GLY A 183 27.45 7.44 -4.63
CA GLY A 183 27.76 6.51 -3.53
C GLY A 183 27.21 6.92 -2.15
N GLU A 184 26.39 7.97 -2.06
CA GLU A 184 25.68 8.33 -0.82
C GLU A 184 24.40 7.50 -0.66
N GLU A 185 24.20 6.95 0.54
CA GLU A 185 22.96 6.27 0.90
C GLU A 185 21.82 7.29 1.08
N ALA A 186 20.68 7.03 0.44
CA ALA A 186 19.48 7.83 0.58
C ALA A 186 18.46 7.10 1.46
N THR A 187 18.01 7.77 2.51
CA THR A 187 16.90 7.30 3.33
C THR A 187 15.59 7.64 2.64
N VAL A 188 14.77 6.62 2.39
CA VAL A 188 13.43 6.76 1.80
C VAL A 188 12.39 6.44 2.88
N THR A 189 11.51 7.40 3.15
CA THR A 189 10.39 7.22 4.08
C THR A 189 9.07 7.24 3.33
N ASP A 190 8.18 6.29 3.60
CA ASP A 190 6.86 6.19 2.97
C ASP A 190 5.81 5.72 3.99
N PRO A 191 4.54 6.16 3.90
CA PRO A 191 3.45 5.62 4.73
C PRO A 191 3.21 4.11 4.59
N THR A 192 3.67 3.46 3.50
CA THR A 192 3.54 2.01 3.31
C THR A 192 4.64 1.21 4.01
N LEU A 193 5.75 1.85 4.36
CA LEU A 193 6.84 1.23 5.10
C LEU A 193 6.62 1.48 6.60
N PRO A 194 6.90 0.48 7.46
CA PRO A 194 6.75 0.61 8.90
C PRO A 194 7.75 1.58 9.53
#